data_AF-A0A965PCH9-F1
#
_entry.id   AF-A0A965PCH9-F1
#
_cell.length_a   1.000
_cell.length_b   1.000
_cell.length_c   1.000
_cell.angle_alpha   90.00
_cell.angle_beta   90.00
_cell.angle_gamma   90.00
#
_symmetry.space_group_name_H-M   'P 1'
#
loop_
_entity.id
_entity.type
_entity.pdbx_description
1 polymer ?
#
loop_
_entity_poly.entity_id
_entity_poly.type
_entity_poly.pdbx_seq_one_letter_code
_entity_poly.pdbx_strand_id
1 'polypeptide(L)'
;MDAVATAKLALEASSFDRGLSGAQVSLNKFAHEIGKTLAGAFAFDKLIEGFSTAIEKGDQLQDLANKFGLSASALQEIGNTASLSGSGIEDVAGAMNKLAVNAGKALGGDTGLQKAFEDIGLSLADLKNTSPQELFFALSKSIQATNDPLVAFAKAQAVAGKGVTSLMETLRMGPEEIAKLGNAMGVFSDETIQDLA
;
A
#
# COMPACT_ATOMS: atom_id res chain seq x y z
N MET A 1 7.12 56.99 -2.57
CA MET A 1 6.95 55.54 -2.72
C MET A 1 8.26 54.92 -2.30
N ASP A 2 8.18 54.06 -1.29
CA ASP A 2 9.29 53.69 -0.42
C ASP A 2 10.28 52.75 -1.13
N ALA A 3 11.52 53.21 -1.33
CA ALA A 3 12.57 52.47 -2.04
C ALA A 3 12.82 51.09 -1.43
N VAL A 4 12.57 50.95 -0.11
CA VAL A 4 12.71 49.72 0.66
C VAL A 4 11.64 48.68 0.30
N ALA A 5 10.42 49.12 -0.02
CA ALA A 5 9.32 48.24 -0.44
C ALA A 5 9.57 47.67 -1.84
N THR A 6 10.04 48.49 -2.78
CA THR A 6 10.46 48.05 -4.12
C THR A 6 11.68 47.13 -4.09
N ALA A 7 12.63 47.35 -3.17
CA ALA A 7 13.78 46.46 -3.02
C ALA A 7 13.39 45.09 -2.47
N LYS A 8 12.47 45.01 -1.50
CA LYS A 8 11.93 43.74 -0.98
C LYS A 8 11.13 42.97 -2.03
N LEU A 9 10.26 43.65 -2.77
CA LEU A 9 9.50 43.04 -3.87
C LEU A 9 10.40 42.53 -5.00
N ALA A 10 11.46 43.27 -5.35
CA ALA A 10 12.44 42.81 -6.33
C ALA A 10 13.28 41.62 -5.82
N LEU A 11 13.58 41.58 -4.52
CA LEU A 11 14.29 40.46 -3.90
C LEU A 11 13.43 39.20 -3.89
N GLU A 12 12.14 39.32 -3.55
CA GLU A 12 11.17 38.21 -3.54
C GLU A 12 10.81 37.71 -4.94
N ALA A 13 10.69 38.60 -5.93
CA ALA A 13 10.53 38.21 -7.33
C ALA A 13 11.78 37.45 -7.82
N SER A 14 12.99 37.89 -7.43
CA SER A 14 14.24 37.22 -7.83
C SER A 14 14.47 35.88 -7.12
N SER A 15 13.94 35.68 -5.90
CA SER A 15 14.02 34.40 -5.19
C SER A 15 12.97 33.42 -5.69
N PHE A 16 11.78 33.92 -6.07
CA PHE A 16 10.75 33.15 -6.73
C PHE A 16 11.18 32.71 -8.14
N ASP A 17 11.76 33.60 -8.94
CA ASP A 17 12.29 33.29 -10.28
C ASP A 17 13.48 32.31 -10.22
N ARG A 18 14.32 32.41 -9.18
CA ARG A 18 15.36 31.41 -8.88
C ARG A 18 14.78 30.07 -8.41
N GLY A 19 13.70 30.09 -7.63
CA GLY A 19 12.97 28.89 -7.21
C GLY A 19 12.32 28.16 -8.39
N LEU A 20 11.70 28.91 -9.29
CA LEU A 20 11.08 28.39 -10.51
C LEU A 20 12.13 27.91 -11.53
N SER A 21 13.23 28.64 -11.71
CA SER A 21 14.35 28.22 -12.55
C SER A 21 15.02 26.95 -11.99
N GLY A 22 15.15 26.85 -10.67
CA GLY A 22 15.61 25.64 -9.99
C GLY A 22 14.66 24.45 -10.20
N ALA A 23 13.35 24.68 -10.07
CA ALA A 23 12.33 23.66 -10.33
C ALA A 23 12.31 23.22 -11.80
N GLN A 24 12.45 24.14 -12.75
CA GLN A 24 12.47 23.83 -14.18
C GLN A 24 13.75 23.09 -14.60
N VAL A 25 14.89 23.40 -13.97
CA VAL A 25 16.14 22.64 -14.15
C VAL A 25 16.03 21.23 -13.57
N SER A 26 15.41 21.07 -12.39
CA SER A 26 15.16 19.76 -11.78
C SER A 26 14.17 18.93 -12.59
N LEU A 27 13.10 19.54 -13.11
CA LEU A 27 12.10 18.88 -13.97
C LEU A 27 12.67 18.48 -15.34
N ASN A 28 13.48 19.34 -15.97
CA ASN A 28 14.12 19.00 -17.24
C ASN A 28 15.17 17.90 -17.07
N LYS A 29 15.89 17.85 -15.95
CA LYS A 29 16.81 16.74 -15.64
C LYS A 29 16.05 15.44 -15.36
N PHE A 30 14.95 15.51 -14.62
CA PHE A 30 14.06 14.38 -14.36
C PHE A 30 13.44 13.82 -15.65
N ALA A 31 12.91 14.69 -16.52
CA ALA A 31 12.33 14.30 -17.80
C ALA A 31 13.37 13.74 -18.79
N HIS A 32 14.59 14.28 -18.80
CA HIS A 32 15.67 13.79 -19.65
C HIS A 32 16.25 12.45 -19.18
N GLU A 33 16.21 12.17 -17.88
CA GLU A 33 16.58 10.87 -17.30
C GLU A 33 15.51 9.81 -17.53
N ILE A 34 14.23 10.15 -17.32
CA ILE A 34 13.10 9.26 -17.60
C ILE A 34 12.98 8.95 -19.09
N GLY A 35 13.20 9.95 -19.95
CA GLY A 35 13.13 9.78 -21.41
C GLY A 35 14.24 8.88 -21.98
N LYS A 36 15.39 8.79 -21.31
CA LYS A 36 16.50 7.89 -21.71
C LYS A 36 16.38 6.49 -21.11
N THR A 37 15.75 6.34 -19.95
CA THR A 37 15.56 5.05 -19.27
C THR A 37 14.36 4.27 -19.81
N LEU A 38 13.31 4.95 -20.29
CA LEU A 38 12.13 4.30 -20.89
C LEU A 38 12.40 3.60 -22.25
N ALA A 39 13.49 3.94 -22.95
CA ALA A 39 13.72 3.47 -24.32
C ALA A 39 14.63 2.23 -24.44
N GLY A 40 15.15 1.65 -23.35
CA GLY A 40 16.11 0.52 -23.52
C GLY A 40 16.46 -0.36 -22.32
N ALA A 41 16.14 -0.01 -21.08
CA ALA A 41 16.36 -0.91 -19.94
C ALA A 41 15.56 -0.42 -18.73
N PHE A 42 14.87 -1.33 -18.04
CA PHE A 42 14.34 -1.12 -16.70
C PHE A 42 15.47 -0.61 -15.78
N ALA A 43 15.53 0.70 -15.56
CA ALA A 43 16.49 1.34 -14.69
C ALA A 43 15.79 1.75 -13.38
N PHE A 44 15.66 0.77 -12.48
CA PHE A 44 15.13 0.99 -11.14
C PHE A 44 16.10 1.76 -10.22
N ASP A 45 17.35 1.96 -10.64
CA ASP A 45 18.39 2.63 -9.83
C ASP A 45 18.09 4.11 -9.52
N LYS A 46 17.16 4.76 -10.24
CA LYS A 46 16.79 6.17 -9.98
C LYS A 46 15.53 6.38 -9.16
N LEU A 47 14.73 5.33 -8.91
CA LEU A 47 13.63 5.40 -7.93
C LEU A 47 14.15 5.44 -6.48
N ILE A 48 15.43 5.09 -6.28
CA ILE A 48 16.08 5.08 -4.97
C ILE A 48 16.27 6.51 -4.42
N GLU A 49 16.30 7.58 -5.22
CA GLU A 49 16.41 8.94 -4.66
C GLU A 49 15.13 9.42 -3.92
N GLY A 50 14.02 8.68 -4.02
CA GLY A 50 12.84 8.81 -3.15
C GLY A 50 12.94 8.08 -1.80
N PHE A 51 14.09 7.46 -1.47
CA PHE A 51 14.29 6.65 -0.25
C PHE A 51 14.44 7.43 1.05
N SER A 52 14.52 8.76 1.02
CA SER A 52 14.60 9.51 2.28
C SER A 52 13.34 9.34 3.15
N THR A 53 12.28 8.70 2.64
CA THR A 53 11.06 8.28 3.37
C THR A 53 11.00 6.75 3.64
N ALA A 54 11.96 5.96 3.16
CA ALA A 54 11.94 4.50 3.28
C ALA A 54 12.40 3.99 4.66
N ILE A 55 13.26 4.73 5.36
CA ILE A 55 13.69 4.41 6.74
C ILE A 55 12.54 4.67 7.72
N GLU A 56 11.86 5.82 7.64
CA GLU A 56 10.67 6.11 8.48
C GLU A 56 9.49 5.15 8.19
N LYS A 57 9.37 4.64 6.95
CA LYS A 57 8.41 3.60 6.61
C LYS A 57 8.84 2.20 7.04
N GLY A 58 10.15 1.94 7.18
CA GLY A 58 10.72 0.67 7.64
C GLY A 58 10.38 0.39 9.10
N ASP A 59 10.69 1.35 9.98
CA ASP A 59 10.33 1.30 11.42
C ASP A 59 8.84 1.06 11.60
N GLN A 60 8.02 1.89 10.94
CA GLN A 60 6.59 1.79 11.02
C GLN A 60 6.08 0.43 10.52
N LEU A 61 6.60 -0.04 9.39
CA LEU A 61 6.24 -1.33 8.83
C LEU A 61 6.61 -2.48 9.78
N GLN A 62 7.81 -2.45 10.35
CA GLN A 62 8.28 -3.45 11.30
C GLN A 62 7.47 -3.41 12.60
N ASP A 63 7.11 -2.23 13.09
CA ASP A 63 6.23 -2.05 14.24
C ASP A 63 4.84 -2.63 14.00
N LEU A 64 4.26 -2.39 12.82
CA LEU A 64 2.97 -2.96 12.44
C LEU A 64 3.03 -4.48 12.25
N ALA A 65 4.10 -4.98 11.64
CA ALA A 65 4.39 -6.41 11.51
C ALA A 65 4.46 -7.08 12.89
N ASN A 66 5.29 -6.53 13.80
CA ASN A 66 5.45 -7.03 15.16
C ASN A 66 4.15 -6.96 15.98
N LYS A 67 3.44 -5.83 15.90
CA LYS A 67 2.20 -5.59 16.63
C LYS A 67 1.11 -6.59 16.29
N PHE A 68 1.05 -7.04 15.05
CA PHE A 68 0.01 -7.95 14.57
C PHE A 68 0.51 -9.36 14.24
N GLY A 69 1.81 -9.64 14.42
CA GLY A 69 2.42 -10.92 14.05
C GLY A 69 2.32 -11.22 12.56
N LEU A 70 2.47 -10.19 11.72
CA LEU A 70 2.37 -10.28 10.26
C LEU A 70 3.76 -10.20 9.62
N SER A 71 3.91 -10.71 8.40
CA SER A 71 5.13 -10.50 7.62
C SER A 71 5.20 -9.04 7.13
N ALA A 72 6.36 -8.42 7.32
CA ALA A 72 6.61 -7.04 6.92
C ALA A 72 6.60 -6.90 5.39
N SER A 73 7.22 -7.82 4.67
CA SER A 73 7.20 -7.88 3.21
C SER A 73 5.79 -8.08 2.66
N ALA A 74 4.95 -8.90 3.30
CA ALA A 74 3.54 -9.05 2.91
C ALA A 74 2.73 -7.75 3.08
N LEU A 75 2.96 -7.04 4.20
CA LEU A 75 2.35 -5.72 4.44
C LEU A 75 2.83 -4.69 3.42
N GLN A 76 4.13 -4.72 3.08
CA GLN A 76 4.71 -3.84 2.08
C GLN A 76 4.13 -4.12 0.69
N GLU A 77 4.03 -5.38 0.27
CA GLU A 77 3.52 -5.76 -1.06
C GLU A 77 2.10 -5.25 -1.27
N ILE A 78 1.20 -5.48 -0.31
CA ILE A 78 -0.18 -5.02 -0.41
C ILE A 78 -0.27 -3.50 -0.18
N GLY A 79 0.48 -2.96 0.77
CA GLY A 79 0.54 -1.54 1.11
C GLY A 79 1.02 -0.66 -0.04
N ASN A 80 1.99 -1.16 -0.79
CA ASN A 80 2.47 -0.58 -2.04
C ASN A 80 1.26 -0.33 -2.97
N THR A 81 0.51 -1.38 -3.33
CA THR A 81 -0.66 -1.23 -4.21
C THR A 81 -1.76 -0.37 -3.57
N ALA A 82 -2.04 -0.54 -2.28
CA ALA A 82 -3.09 0.20 -1.57
C ALA A 82 -2.84 1.73 -1.54
N SER A 83 -1.57 2.15 -1.59
CA SER A 83 -1.21 3.56 -1.69
C SER A 83 -1.69 4.22 -2.99
N LEU A 84 -1.83 3.44 -4.07
CA LEU A 84 -2.34 3.92 -5.37
C LEU A 84 -3.82 4.31 -5.30
N SER A 85 -4.57 3.71 -4.37
CA SER A 85 -5.96 4.03 -4.07
C SER A 85 -6.12 4.95 -2.86
N GLY A 86 -5.03 5.55 -2.36
CA GLY A 86 -5.04 6.50 -1.25
C GLY A 86 -5.20 5.86 0.15
N SER A 87 -5.03 4.55 0.28
CA SER A 87 -4.99 3.87 1.59
C SER A 87 -3.57 3.69 2.09
N GLY A 88 -3.39 3.69 3.41
CA GLY A 88 -2.10 3.52 4.07
C GLY A 88 -1.75 2.07 4.35
N ILE A 89 -0.51 1.85 4.83
CA ILE A 89 -0.05 0.52 5.26
C ILE A 89 -0.76 0.06 6.54
N GLU A 90 -1.23 1.01 7.33
CA GLU A 90 -2.01 0.79 8.55
C GLU A 90 -3.42 0.28 8.26
N ASP A 91 -4.02 0.73 7.15
CA ASP A 91 -5.30 0.19 6.68
C ASP A 91 -5.13 -1.30 6.32
N VAL A 92 -4.08 -1.61 5.56
CA VAL A 92 -3.73 -2.97 5.14
C VAL A 92 -3.47 -3.87 6.35
N ALA A 93 -2.61 -3.43 7.26
CA ALA A 93 -2.30 -4.18 8.47
C ALA A 93 -3.53 -4.37 9.36
N GLY A 94 -4.38 -3.35 9.49
CA GLY A 94 -5.65 -3.45 10.19
C GLY A 94 -6.58 -4.51 9.58
N ALA A 95 -6.71 -4.53 8.26
CA ALA A 95 -7.50 -5.53 7.55
C ALA A 95 -6.94 -6.95 7.68
N MET A 96 -5.63 -7.13 7.49
CA MET A 96 -4.96 -8.43 7.64
C MET A 96 -5.05 -8.97 9.06
N ASN A 97 -4.86 -8.11 10.08
CA ASN A 97 -5.05 -8.49 11.47
C ASN A 97 -6.51 -8.91 11.75
N LYS A 98 -7.49 -8.18 11.21
CA LYS A 98 -8.90 -8.55 11.38
C LYS A 98 -9.26 -9.86 10.70
N LEU A 99 -8.73 -10.11 9.50
CA LEU A 99 -8.86 -11.41 8.82
C LEU A 99 -8.29 -12.54 9.68
N ALA A 100 -7.07 -12.37 10.22
CA ALA A 100 -6.43 -13.36 11.09
C ALA A 100 -7.26 -13.64 12.36
N VAL A 101 -7.68 -12.59 13.07
CA VAL A 101 -8.51 -12.70 14.28
C VAL A 101 -9.83 -13.40 13.98
N ASN A 102 -10.51 -13.04 12.89
CA ASN A 102 -11.78 -13.63 12.54
C ASN A 102 -11.64 -15.07 12.03
N ALA A 103 -10.55 -15.41 11.33
CA ALA A 103 -10.24 -16.79 10.95
C ALA A 103 -10.03 -17.65 12.21
N GLY A 104 -9.31 -17.14 13.21
CA GLY A 104 -9.14 -17.81 14.50
C GLY A 104 -10.48 -18.06 15.22
N LYS A 105 -11.41 -17.10 15.20
CA LYS A 105 -12.77 -17.27 15.76
C LYS A 105 -13.61 -18.28 14.97
N ALA A 106 -13.53 -18.29 13.64
CA ALA A 106 -14.19 -19.28 12.80
C ALA A 106 -13.70 -20.70 13.15
N LEU A 107 -12.38 -20.87 13.28
CA LEU A 107 -11.74 -22.11 13.75
C LEU A 107 -12.18 -22.48 15.19
N GLY A 108 -12.43 -21.48 16.03
CA GLY A 108 -12.97 -21.64 17.38
C GLY A 108 -14.48 -21.94 17.46
N GLY A 109 -15.18 -22.07 16.33
CA GLY A 109 -16.59 -22.47 16.29
C GLY A 109 -17.59 -21.34 16.07
N ASP A 110 -17.14 -20.12 15.72
CA ASP A 110 -18.05 -19.04 15.34
C ASP A 110 -18.70 -19.34 13.97
N THR A 111 -19.93 -19.86 14.00
CA THR A 111 -20.69 -20.26 12.81
C THR A 111 -20.99 -19.11 11.85
N GLY A 112 -21.10 -17.88 12.36
CA GLY A 112 -21.31 -16.70 11.51
C GLY A 112 -20.06 -16.38 10.70
N LEU A 113 -18.88 -16.45 11.34
CA LEU A 113 -17.61 -16.24 10.66
C LEU A 113 -17.23 -17.42 9.75
N GLN A 114 -17.56 -18.65 10.13
CA GLN A 114 -17.41 -19.83 9.23
C GLN A 114 -18.12 -19.58 7.91
N LYS A 115 -19.40 -19.18 7.97
CA LYS A 115 -20.17 -18.83 6.78
C LYS A 115 -19.57 -17.65 6.02
N ALA A 116 -19.11 -16.60 6.72
CA ALA A 116 -18.51 -15.45 6.08
C ALA A 116 -17.23 -15.79 5.29
N PHE A 117 -16.41 -16.73 5.79
CA PHE A 117 -15.25 -17.24 5.06
C PHE A 117 -15.64 -18.14 3.88
N GLU A 118 -16.67 -18.98 4.04
CA GLU A 118 -17.23 -19.77 2.94
C GLU A 118 -17.77 -18.86 1.81
N ASP A 119 -18.42 -17.74 2.15
CA ASP A 119 -18.95 -16.76 1.20
C ASP A 119 -17.86 -16.03 0.38
N ILE A 120 -16.60 -16.09 0.84
CA ILE A 120 -15.41 -15.64 0.10
C ILE A 120 -14.57 -16.79 -0.48
N GLY A 121 -15.07 -18.02 -0.39
CA GLY A 121 -14.48 -19.20 -1.04
C GLY A 121 -13.42 -19.92 -0.23
N LEU A 122 -13.36 -19.73 1.10
CA LEU A 122 -12.46 -20.44 1.99
C LEU A 122 -13.23 -21.37 2.92
N SER A 123 -12.89 -22.65 2.90
CA SER A 123 -13.42 -23.61 3.86
C SER A 123 -12.72 -23.48 5.20
N LEU A 124 -13.35 -24.02 6.26
CA LEU A 124 -12.74 -24.09 7.58
C LEU A 124 -11.40 -24.85 7.60
N ALA A 125 -11.22 -25.81 6.69
CA ALA A 125 -9.97 -26.55 6.55
C ALA A 125 -8.86 -25.67 5.96
N ASP A 126 -9.19 -24.80 5.00
CA ASP A 126 -8.25 -23.88 4.37
C ASP A 126 -7.69 -22.90 5.41
N LEU A 127 -8.56 -22.33 6.25
CA LEU A 127 -8.20 -21.33 7.27
C LEU A 127 -7.08 -21.76 8.23
N LYS A 128 -6.87 -23.07 8.43
CA LYS A 128 -5.80 -23.58 9.32
C LYS A 128 -4.39 -23.32 8.77
N ASN A 129 -4.26 -23.26 7.46
CA ASN A 129 -2.97 -23.19 6.77
C ASN A 129 -2.85 -21.93 5.89
N THR A 130 -3.82 -21.01 5.95
CA THR A 130 -3.83 -19.77 5.17
C THR A 130 -3.25 -18.64 6.00
N SER A 131 -2.19 -18.02 5.49
CA SER A 131 -1.60 -16.81 6.06
C SER A 131 -2.56 -15.60 5.94
N PRO A 132 -2.41 -14.56 6.77
CA PRO A 132 -3.21 -13.34 6.64
C PRO A 132 -3.11 -12.67 5.27
N GLN A 133 -1.98 -12.81 4.58
CA GLN A 133 -1.78 -12.32 3.22
C GLN A 133 -2.64 -13.10 2.22
N GLU A 134 -2.62 -14.43 2.30
CA GLU A 134 -3.46 -15.28 1.45
C GLU A 134 -4.95 -15.08 1.74
N LEU A 135 -5.33 -14.83 3.01
CA LEU A 135 -6.70 -14.44 3.37
C LEU A 135 -7.10 -13.13 2.68
N PHE A 136 -6.19 -12.16 2.63
CA PHE A 136 -6.42 -10.89 1.93
C PHE A 136 -6.60 -11.10 0.42
N PHE A 137 -5.77 -11.94 -0.20
CA PHE A 137 -5.89 -12.29 -1.61
C PHE A 137 -7.15 -13.09 -1.94
N ALA A 138 -7.57 -14.00 -1.07
CA ALA A 138 -8.84 -14.72 -1.20
C ALA A 138 -10.04 -13.75 -1.12
N LEU A 139 -10.00 -12.81 -0.17
CA LEU A 139 -11.00 -11.75 -0.08
C LEU A 139 -11.01 -10.91 -1.36
N SER A 140 -9.85 -10.42 -1.81
CA SER A 140 -9.70 -9.64 -3.05
C SER A 140 -10.29 -10.36 -4.26
N LYS A 141 -10.00 -11.65 -4.42
CA LYS A 141 -10.57 -12.51 -5.48
C LYS A 141 -12.10 -12.56 -5.40
N SER A 142 -12.66 -12.74 -4.21
CA SER A 142 -14.12 -12.76 -4.01
C SER A 142 -14.76 -11.41 -4.34
N ILE A 143 -14.12 -10.31 -3.94
CA ILE A 143 -14.60 -8.94 -4.21
C ILE A 143 -14.53 -8.62 -5.71
N GLN A 144 -13.43 -8.95 -6.38
CA GLN A 144 -13.28 -8.78 -7.82
C GLN A 144 -14.37 -9.54 -8.61
N ALA A 145 -14.75 -10.74 -8.15
CA ALA A 145 -15.81 -11.54 -8.77
C ALA A 145 -17.24 -11.07 -8.42
N THR A 146 -17.40 -10.10 -7.50
CA THR A 146 -18.70 -9.63 -7.02
C THR A 146 -19.10 -8.34 -7.74
N ASN A 147 -20.06 -8.44 -8.66
CA ASN A 147 -20.55 -7.29 -9.44
C ASN A 147 -21.33 -6.26 -8.61
N ASP A 148 -22.13 -6.71 -7.64
CA ASP A 148 -22.94 -5.81 -6.81
C ASP A 148 -22.07 -5.12 -5.76
N PRO A 149 -21.96 -3.77 -5.77
CA PRO A 149 -21.10 -3.06 -4.83
C PRO A 149 -21.50 -3.25 -3.37
N LEU A 150 -22.80 -3.27 -3.05
CA LEU A 150 -23.29 -3.40 -1.68
C LEU A 150 -22.97 -4.79 -1.14
N VAL A 151 -23.13 -5.83 -1.97
CA VAL A 151 -22.76 -7.20 -1.61
C VAL A 151 -21.26 -7.30 -1.37
N ALA A 152 -20.44 -6.70 -2.25
CA ALA A 152 -18.99 -6.69 -2.09
C ALA A 152 -18.57 -6.02 -0.76
N PHE A 153 -19.14 -4.86 -0.44
CA PHE A 153 -18.90 -4.18 0.83
C PHE A 153 -19.30 -5.02 2.04
N ALA A 154 -20.46 -5.68 1.98
CA ALA A 154 -20.94 -6.54 3.07
C ALA A 154 -20.02 -7.74 3.30
N LYS A 155 -19.60 -8.43 2.22
CA LYS A 155 -18.66 -9.54 2.26
C LYS A 155 -17.32 -9.13 2.88
N ALA A 156 -16.74 -8.02 2.40
CA ALA A 156 -15.47 -7.53 2.92
C ALA A 156 -15.56 -7.22 4.42
N GLN A 157 -16.59 -6.50 4.85
CA GLN A 157 -16.76 -6.14 6.26
C GLN A 157 -17.02 -7.36 7.16
N ALA A 158 -17.68 -8.40 6.66
CA ALA A 158 -17.95 -9.61 7.43
C ALA A 158 -16.67 -10.32 7.90
N VAL A 159 -15.63 -10.35 7.06
CA VAL A 159 -14.37 -11.06 7.37
C VAL A 159 -13.25 -10.13 7.82
N ALA A 160 -13.15 -8.90 7.29
CA ALA A 160 -12.06 -7.96 7.54
C ALA A 160 -12.47 -6.76 8.42
N GLY A 161 -13.75 -6.69 8.83
CA GLY A 161 -14.27 -5.61 9.68
C GLY A 161 -14.44 -4.27 8.95
N LYS A 162 -14.89 -3.24 9.69
CA LYS A 162 -15.27 -1.93 9.11
C LYS A 162 -14.11 -1.17 8.43
N GLY A 163 -12.89 -1.38 8.92
CA GLY A 163 -11.70 -0.70 8.40
C GLY A 163 -11.36 -1.06 6.95
N VAL A 164 -11.85 -2.20 6.44
CA VAL A 164 -11.61 -2.63 5.06
C VAL A 164 -12.23 -1.72 4.00
N THR A 165 -13.12 -0.81 4.40
CA THR A 165 -13.84 0.07 3.47
C THR A 165 -12.91 1.01 2.69
N SER A 166 -11.77 1.42 3.26
CA SER A 166 -10.74 2.21 2.55
C SER A 166 -10.07 1.38 1.44
N LEU A 167 -9.97 0.06 1.63
CA LEU A 167 -9.25 -0.86 0.72
C LEU A 167 -10.13 -1.43 -0.39
N MET A 168 -11.39 -1.00 -0.53
CA MET A 168 -12.30 -1.62 -1.51
C MET A 168 -11.86 -1.45 -2.95
N GLU A 169 -11.18 -0.35 -3.28
CA GLU A 169 -10.61 -0.16 -4.61
C GLU A 169 -9.43 -1.12 -4.84
N THR A 170 -8.53 -1.25 -3.87
CA THR A 170 -7.45 -2.24 -3.88
C THR A 170 -7.99 -3.65 -4.06
N LEU A 171 -9.00 -4.04 -3.29
CA LEU A 171 -9.61 -5.37 -3.36
C LEU A 171 -10.28 -5.65 -4.72
N ARG A 172 -10.76 -4.63 -5.43
CA ARG A 172 -11.33 -4.80 -6.78
C ARG A 172 -10.27 -5.08 -7.84
N MET A 173 -9.02 -4.68 -7.61
CA MET A 173 -7.92 -4.97 -8.53
C MET A 173 -7.67 -6.48 -8.67
N GLY A 174 -8.01 -7.26 -7.65
CA GLY A 174 -7.77 -8.69 -7.61
C GLY A 174 -6.34 -9.05 -7.20
N PRO A 175 -6.09 -10.32 -6.82
CA PRO A 175 -4.82 -10.74 -6.23
C PRO A 175 -3.64 -10.59 -7.20
N GLU A 176 -3.83 -10.91 -8.48
CA GLU A 176 -2.76 -10.86 -9.49
C GLU A 176 -2.25 -9.44 -9.71
N GLU A 177 -3.16 -8.47 -9.85
CA GLU A 177 -2.76 -7.07 -10.07
C GLU A 177 -2.19 -6.45 -8.79
N ILE A 178 -2.71 -6.80 -7.60
CA ILE A 178 -2.13 -6.37 -6.33
C ILE A 178 -0.69 -6.85 -6.20
N ALA A 179 -0.43 -8.12 -6.45
CA ALA A 179 0.93 -8.67 -6.36
C ALA A 179 1.84 -8.05 -7.42
N LYS A 180 1.36 -7.90 -8.66
CA LYS A 180 2.14 -7.29 -9.75
C LYS A 180 2.55 -5.86 -9.42
N LEU A 181 1.61 -5.01 -8.98
CA LEU A 181 1.88 -3.61 -8.65
C LEU A 181 2.73 -3.49 -7.37
N GLY A 182 2.46 -4.36 -6.39
CA GLY A 182 3.21 -4.42 -5.13
C GLY A 182 4.69 -4.70 -5.37
N ASN A 183 4.98 -5.74 -6.14
CA ASN A 183 6.34 -6.15 -6.51
C ASN A 183 7.03 -5.14 -7.44
N ALA A 184 6.28 -4.53 -8.37
CA ALA A 184 6.85 -3.54 -9.29
C ALA A 184 7.35 -2.26 -8.59
N MET A 185 6.88 -1.96 -7.38
CA MET A 185 7.34 -0.81 -6.58
C MET A 185 8.50 -1.16 -5.64
N GLY A 186 8.98 -2.40 -5.67
CA GLY A 186 10.02 -2.92 -4.79
C GLY A 186 9.45 -3.41 -3.46
N VAL A 187 9.76 -4.67 -3.14
CA VAL A 187 9.44 -5.31 -1.86
C VAL A 187 10.75 -5.77 -1.25
N PHE A 188 11.05 -5.32 -0.04
CA PHE A 188 12.22 -5.76 0.70
C PHE A 188 11.95 -7.12 1.35
N SER A 189 13.00 -7.93 1.52
CA SER A 189 12.86 -9.13 2.35
C SER A 189 12.67 -8.74 3.81
N ASP A 190 12.01 -9.60 4.59
CA ASP A 190 11.82 -9.39 6.03
C ASP A 190 13.15 -9.14 6.76
N GLU A 191 14.23 -9.80 6.34
CA GLU A 191 15.59 -9.59 6.87
C GLU A 191 16.13 -8.18 6.56
N THR A 192 15.96 -7.70 5.32
CA THR A 192 16.38 -6.34 4.95
C THR A 192 15.56 -5.28 5.67
N ILE A 193 14.26 -5.52 5.89
CA ILE A 193 13.39 -4.57 6.62
C ILE A 193 13.83 -4.50 8.09
N GLN A 194 14.14 -5.65 8.69
CA GLN A 194 14.61 -5.70 10.07
C GLN A 194 15.95 -4.99 10.28
N ASP A 195 16.87 -5.05 9.31
CA ASP A 195 18.16 -4.34 9.37
C ASP A 195 18.04 -2.81 9.17
N LEU A 196 16.91 -2.36 8.61
CA LEU A 196 16.62 -0.94 8.37
C LEU A 196 15.86 -0.28 9.53
N ALA A 197 15.40 -1.06 10.53
CA ALA A 197 14.68 -0.62 11.73
C ALA A 197 15.59 -0.58 12.97
#